data_AF-A0A0F9YNB8-F1
#
_entry.id   AF-A0A0F9YNB8-F1
#
_cell.length_a   1.000
_cell.length_b   1.000
_cell.length_c   1.000
_cell.angle_alpha   90.00
_cell.angle_beta   90.00
_cell.angle_gamma   90.00
#
_symmetry.space_group_name_H-M   'P 1'
#
loop_
_entity.id
_entity.type
_entity.pdbx_description
1 polymer ?
#
loop_
_entity_poly.entity_id
_entity_poly.type
_entity_poly.pdbx_seq_one_letter_code
_entity_poly.pdbx_strand_id
1 'polypeptide(L)' 'MENLEKKDIEPATDMEVVLFLAQHIENPCEDSNGNNLRDYYLRYARNTLKNMKDQNARNTLQRVIEIYSKK' A
#
# COMPACT_ATOMS: atom_id res chain seq x y z
N MET A 1 24.08 -10.30 -26.55
CA MET A 1 22.70 -9.99 -26.15
C MET A 1 22.45 -10.76 -24.86
N GLU A 2 22.43 -10.05 -23.73
CA GLU A 2 22.29 -10.66 -22.41
C GLU A 2 20.91 -11.30 -22.27
N ASN A 3 20.89 -12.58 -21.87
CA ASN A 3 19.69 -13.31 -21.50
C ASN A 3 19.09 -12.67 -20.24
N LEU A 4 17.94 -12.02 -20.36
CA LEU A 4 17.11 -11.64 -19.23
C LEU A 4 16.51 -12.92 -18.64
N GLU A 5 17.23 -13.55 -17.71
CA GLU A 5 16.69 -14.61 -16.88
C GLU A 5 15.40 -14.09 -16.20
N LYS A 6 14.31 -14.84 -16.36
CA LYS A 6 13.06 -14.59 -15.63
C LYS A 6 13.34 -14.80 -14.15
N LYS A 7 13.68 -13.71 -13.46
CA LYS A 7 13.76 -13.69 -12.01
C LYS A 7 12.36 -14.02 -11.50
N ASP A 8 12.20 -15.16 -10.83
CA ASP A 8 10.96 -15.47 -10.12
C ASP A 8 10.75 -14.37 -9.08
N ILE A 9 9.86 -13.42 -9.38
CA ILE A 9 9.54 -12.33 -8.47
C ILE A 9 8.67 -12.95 -7.38
N GLU A 10 9.26 -13.16 -6.19
CA GLU A 10 8.49 -13.58 -5.03
C GLU A 10 7.35 -12.57 -4.78
N PRO A 11 6.12 -13.04 -4.51
CA PRO A 11 5.02 -12.16 -4.20
C PRO A 11 5.34 -11.39 -2.91
N ALA A 12 5.06 -10.08 -2.92
CA ALA A 12 5.24 -9.23 -1.75
C ALA A 12 4.46 -9.80 -0.55
N THR A 13 5.10 -9.80 0.61
CA THR A 13 4.48 -10.12 1.88
C THR A 13 3.42 -9.09 2.24
N ASP A 14 2.44 -9.47 3.07
CA ASP A 14 1.43 -8.52 3.54
C ASP A 14 2.07 -7.30 4.21
N MET A 15 3.15 -7.49 4.98
CA MET A 15 3.83 -6.38 5.66
C MET A 15 4.51 -5.42 4.68
N GLU A 16 5.15 -5.92 3.61
CA GLU A 16 5.70 -5.05 2.56
C GLU A 16 4.61 -4.23 1.87
N VAL A 17 3.45 -4.83 1.64
CA VAL A 17 2.28 -4.11 1.12
C VAL A 17 1.82 -3.03 2.09
N VAL A 18 1.79 -3.31 3.40
CA VAL A 18 1.44 -2.31 4.41
C VAL A 18 2.42 -1.13 4.40
N LEU A 19 3.73 -1.40 4.40
CA LEU A 19 4.75 -0.37 4.43
C LEU A 19 4.65 0.55 3.21
N PHE A 20 4.45 -0.05 2.02
CA PHE A 20 4.22 0.69 0.79
C PHE A 20 2.99 1.61 0.89
N LEU A 21 1.86 1.08 1.36
CA LEU A 21 0.63 1.86 1.47
C LEU A 21 0.71 2.93 2.56
N ALA A 22 1.33 2.62 3.70
CA ALA A 22 1.54 3.59 4.76
C ALA A 22 2.36 4.77 4.25
N GLN A 23 3.48 4.53 3.56
CA GLN A 23 4.32 5.58 3.00
C GLN A 23 3.52 6.54 2.10
N HIS A 24 2.70 6.00 1.20
CA HIS A 24 1.89 6.79 0.27
C HIS A 24 0.67 7.48 0.92
N ILE A 25 0.20 7.00 2.05
CA ILE A 25 -0.88 7.66 2.81
C ILE A 25 -0.32 8.79 3.66
N GLU A 26 0.78 8.54 4.38
CA GLU A 26 1.46 9.51 5.24
C GLU A 26 2.02 10.67 4.42
N ASN A 27 2.77 10.33 3.36
CA ASN A 27 3.43 11.28 2.46
C ASN A 27 2.88 11.10 1.04
N PRO A 28 1.68 11.64 0.75
CA PRO A 28 1.03 11.42 -0.53
C PRO A 28 1.78 12.09 -1.67
N CYS A 29 1.95 11.35 -2.76
CA CYS A 29 2.36 11.90 -4.03
C CYS A 29 1.17 12.55 -4.75
N GLU A 30 1.50 13.31 -5.79
CA GLU A 30 0.53 13.91 -6.70
C GLU A 30 0.55 13.15 -8.04
N ASP A 31 -0.59 13.13 -8.73
CA ASP A 31 -0.64 12.69 -10.12
C ASP A 31 -0.04 13.74 -11.08
N SER A 32 -0.04 13.43 -12.37
CA SER A 32 0.44 14.35 -13.42
C SER A 32 -0.35 15.66 -13.53
N ASN A 33 -1.51 15.76 -12.88
CA ASN A 33 -2.32 16.98 -12.81
C ASN A 33 -2.18 17.71 -11.46
N GLY A 34 -1.33 17.25 -10.55
CA GLY A 34 -1.15 17.83 -9.21
C GLY A 34 -2.21 17.38 -8.19
N ASN A 35 -3.03 16.37 -8.48
CA ASN A 35 -4.03 15.90 -7.52
C ASN A 35 -3.37 15.03 -6.45
N ASN A 36 -3.64 15.33 -5.19
CA ASN A 36 -3.17 14.53 -4.05
C ASN A 36 -3.76 13.11 -4.08
N LEU A 37 -2.90 12.10 -4.10
CA LEU A 37 -3.31 10.70 -4.22
C LEU A 37 -3.63 10.01 -2.88
N ARG A 38 -3.60 10.70 -1.74
CA ARG A 38 -3.89 10.10 -0.43
C ARG A 38 -5.22 9.34 -0.42
N ASP A 39 -6.27 9.95 -0.95
CA ASP A 39 -7.61 9.34 -0.97
C ASP A 39 -7.67 8.10 -1.85
N TYR A 40 -6.89 8.08 -2.93
CA TYR A 40 -6.73 6.89 -3.75
C TYR A 40 -6.10 5.75 -2.95
N TYR A 41 -4.98 6.02 -2.25
CA TYR A 41 -4.30 5.01 -1.44
C TYR A 41 -5.12 4.57 -0.22
N LEU A 42 -5.91 5.46 0.39
CA LEU A 42 -6.87 5.10 1.44
C LEU A 42 -7.95 4.14 0.95
N ARG A 43 -8.53 4.38 -0.23
CA ARG A 43 -9.50 3.45 -0.85
C ARG A 43 -8.85 2.11 -1.19
N TYR A 44 -7.64 2.16 -1.74
CA TYR A 44 -6.90 0.95 -2.09
C TYR A 44 -6.56 0.12 -0.84
N ALA A 45 -6.06 0.75 0.22
CA ALA A 45 -5.77 0.12 1.50
C ALA A 45 -6.98 -0.60 2.11
N ARG A 46 -8.17 0.01 2.09
CA ARG A 46 -9.41 -0.63 2.56
C ARG A 46 -9.78 -1.89 1.75
N ASN A 47 -9.47 -1.92 0.46
CA ASN A 47 -9.69 -3.10 -0.37
C ASN A 47 -8.63 -4.18 -0.12
N THR A 48 -7.35 -3.78 -0.03
CA THR A 48 -6.23 -4.69 0.27
C THR A 48 -6.42 -5.40 1.61
N LEU A 49 -6.90 -4.71 2.63
CA LEU A 49 -7.12 -5.26 3.97
C LEU A 49 -8.02 -6.51 3.98
N LYS A 50 -8.94 -6.62 3.01
CA LYS A 50 -9.87 -7.77 2.90
C LYS A 50 -9.16 -9.09 2.57
N ASN A 51 -8.00 -9.01 1.92
CA ASN A 51 -7.28 -10.17 1.38
C ASN A 51 -5.99 -10.50 2.15
N MET A 52 -5.59 -9.65 3.10
CA MET A 52 -4.41 -9.89 3.94
C MET A 52 -4.63 -11.08 4.87
N LYS A 53 -3.60 -11.90 5.02
CA LYS A 53 -3.58 -13.10 5.87
C LYS A 53 -2.84 -12.86 7.17
N ASP A 54 -1.77 -12.07 7.13
CA ASP A 54 -0.96 -11.73 8.31
C ASP A 54 -1.73 -10.79 9.24
N GLN A 55 -1.97 -11.24 10.48
CA GLN A 55 -2.75 -10.49 11.45
C GLN A 55 -2.07 -9.19 11.89
N ASN A 56 -0.74 -9.16 11.96
CA ASN A 56 0.00 -7.97 12.35
C ASN A 56 -0.08 -6.92 11.24
N ALA A 57 0.11 -7.31 9.99
CA ALA A 57 -0.04 -6.44 8.82
C ALA A 57 -1.46 -5.86 8.76
N ARG A 58 -2.49 -6.69 8.97
CA ARG A 58 -3.89 -6.24 9.04
C ARG A 58 -4.10 -5.16 10.09
N ASN A 59 -3.63 -5.42 11.32
CA ASN A 59 -3.78 -4.47 12.43
C ASN A 59 -3.05 -3.15 12.14
N THR A 60 -1.85 -3.22 11.57
CA THR A 60 -1.07 -2.04 11.18
C THR A 60 -1.77 -1.23 10.11
N LEU A 61 -2.25 -1.87 9.03
CA LEU A 61 -2.95 -1.17 7.94
C LEU A 61 -4.27 -0.56 8.42
N GLN A 62 -5.02 -1.27 9.26
CA GLN A 62 -6.25 -0.76 9.86
C GLN A 62 -5.97 0.53 10.65
N ARG A 63 -4.92 0.54 11.48
CA ARG A 63 -4.53 1.73 12.25
C ARG A 63 -4.13 2.91 11.35
N VAL A 64 -3.36 2.65 10.28
CA VAL A 64 -3.02 3.68 9.29
C VAL A 64 -4.29 4.28 8.66
N ILE A 65 -5.23 3.44 8.22
CA ILE A 65 -6.51 3.89 7.66
C ILE A 65 -7.26 4.76 8.69
N GLU A 66 -7.35 4.35 9.95
CA GLU A 66 -8.06 5.09 10.99
C GLU A 66 -7.45 6.46 11.29
N ILE A 67 -6.12 6.56 11.35
CA ILE A 67 -5.40 7.81 11.59
C ILE A 67 -5.71 8.82 10.49
N TYR A 68 -5.68 8.39 9.22
CA TYR A 68 -5.76 9.29 8.07
C TYR A 68 -7.17 9.41 7.46
N SER A 69 -8.15 8.63 7.92
CA SER A 69 -9.56 8.76 7.52
C SER A 69 -10.34 9.76 8.38
N LYS A 70 -9.83 10.16 9.55
CA LYS A 70 -10.43 11.19 10.39
C LYS A 70 -9.99 12.57 9.88
N LYS A 71 -10.69 13.10 8.88
CA LYS A 71 -10.66 14.51 8.50
C LYS A 71 -12.06 15.02 8.31
#